data_AF-A0A443IPL7-F1
#
_entry.id   AF-A0A443IPL7-F1
#
_cell.length_a   1.000
_cell.length_b   1.000
_cell.length_c   1.000
_cell.angle_alpha   90.00
_cell.angle_beta   90.00
_cell.angle_gamma   90.00
#
_symmetry.space_group_name_H-M   'P 1'
#
loop_
_entity.id
_entity.type
_entity.pdbx_description
1 polymer ?
#
loop_
_entity_poly.entity_id
_entity_poly.type
_entity_poly.pdbx_seq_one_letter_code
_entity_poly.pdbx_strand_id
1 'polypeptide(L)'
;MDLHGGAVGEGFWMSAVALQDAIVAALLADAAVAGSVGERIYDNPPVKVPYPYISLGPSQVLDDDADCIAAEEHHQQIDVWTNEGAAKRGCKAICQAVKKALHGAELELDEGAVVLIEVTDWQAVDDPEEFIAHGIVNVRALVDG
;
A
#
# COMPACT_ATOMS: atom_id res chain seq x y z
N MET A 1 -4.23 -13.02 -42.63
CA MET A 1 -3.65 -11.66 -42.62
C MET A 1 -3.92 -11.12 -41.24
N ASP A 2 -3.08 -11.56 -40.30
CA ASP A 2 -2.91 -10.90 -39.01
C ASP A 2 -2.32 -9.52 -39.27
N LEU A 3 -2.93 -8.47 -38.72
CA LEU A 3 -2.30 -7.18 -38.37
C LEU A 3 -3.30 -6.37 -37.51
N HIS A 4 -3.54 -6.78 -36.26
CA HIS A 4 -3.95 -5.86 -35.19
C HIS A 4 -3.01 -6.04 -33.99
N GLY A 5 -1.71 -5.98 -34.27
CA GLY A 5 -0.71 -5.66 -33.24
C GLY A 5 -0.81 -4.17 -32.92
N GLY A 6 -1.80 -3.81 -32.10
CA GLY A 6 -1.76 -2.54 -31.38
C GLY A 6 -0.66 -2.67 -30.33
N ALA A 7 0.27 -1.72 -30.30
CA ALA A 7 1.28 -1.65 -29.25
C ALA A 7 0.55 -1.55 -27.90
N VAL A 8 0.61 -2.62 -27.10
CA VAL A 8 0.26 -2.56 -25.69
C VAL A 8 1.28 -1.66 -25.02
N GLY A 9 0.81 -0.53 -24.49
CA GLY A 9 1.62 0.62 -24.13
C GLY A 9 2.72 0.28 -23.12
N GLU A 10 3.93 0.76 -23.38
CA GLU A 10 5.05 0.59 -22.45
C GLU A 10 4.88 1.39 -21.15
N GLY A 11 3.94 2.34 -21.09
CA GLY A 11 3.62 3.12 -19.87
C GLY A 11 2.58 2.49 -18.94
N PHE A 12 1.89 1.44 -19.40
CA PHE A 12 0.86 0.76 -18.61
C PHE A 12 1.47 -0.09 -17.47
N TRP A 13 2.70 -0.57 -17.63
CA TRP A 13 3.29 -1.54 -16.70
C TRP A 13 4.09 -0.93 -15.54
N MET A 14 4.27 0.39 -15.50
CA MET A 14 5.12 1.08 -14.50
C MET A 14 4.31 1.79 -13.39
N SER A 15 3.00 1.97 -13.59
CA SER A 15 2.04 2.53 -12.62
C SER A 15 2.10 1.84 -11.25
N ALA A 16 2.27 0.51 -11.22
CA ALA A 16 2.34 -0.26 -9.99
C ALA A 16 3.54 0.13 -9.11
N VAL A 17 4.69 0.40 -9.73
CA VAL A 17 5.90 0.87 -9.02
C VAL A 17 5.70 2.32 -8.59
N ALA A 18 5.19 3.18 -9.48
CA ALA A 18 4.92 4.58 -9.16
C ALA A 18 3.95 4.73 -7.97
N LEU A 19 2.86 3.94 -7.96
CA LEU A 19 1.90 3.90 -6.87
C LEU A 19 2.53 3.43 -5.56
N GLN A 20 3.38 2.40 -5.62
CA GLN A 20 4.11 1.92 -4.45
C GLN A 20 4.97 3.03 -3.85
N ASP A 21 5.77 3.72 -4.67
CA ASP A 21 6.64 4.80 -4.24
C ASP A 21 5.84 5.96 -3.65
N ALA A 22 4.71 6.32 -4.26
CA ALA A 22 3.81 7.34 -3.75
C ALA A 22 3.16 6.96 -2.41
N ILE A 23 2.75 5.70 -2.22
CA ILE A 23 2.25 5.19 -0.94
C ILE A 23 3.34 5.30 0.14
N VAL A 24 4.56 4.87 -0.15
CA VAL A 24 5.68 4.94 0.81
C VAL A 24 5.97 6.41 1.16
N ALA A 25 6.03 7.29 0.17
CA ALA A 25 6.26 8.72 0.38
C ALA A 25 5.17 9.35 1.26
N ALA A 26 3.89 9.05 1.00
CA ALA A 26 2.77 9.54 1.80
C ALA A 26 2.86 9.06 3.27
N LEU A 27 3.21 7.80 3.49
CA LEU A 27 3.38 7.25 4.83
C LEU A 27 4.57 7.85 5.60
N LEU A 28 5.68 8.13 4.91
CA LEU A 28 6.83 8.83 5.49
C LEU A 28 6.53 10.30 5.82
N ALA A 29 5.69 10.96 5.01
CA ALA A 29 5.29 12.35 5.21
C ALA A 29 4.25 12.53 6.32
N ASP A 30 3.43 11.51 6.61
CA ASP A 30 2.44 11.58 7.69
C ASP A 30 3.10 11.52 9.08
N ALA A 31 2.91 12.57 9.87
CA ALA A 31 3.55 12.72 11.17
C ALA A 31 3.10 11.65 12.20
N ALA A 32 1.89 11.10 12.09
CA ALA A 32 1.41 10.07 13.02
C ALA A 32 2.03 8.70 12.69
N VAL A 33 2.15 8.37 11.40
CA VAL A 33 2.86 7.18 10.92
C VAL A 33 4.35 7.28 11.25
N ALA A 34 5.03 8.34 10.79
CA ALA A 34 6.45 8.56 11.05
C ALA A 34 6.76 8.67 12.55
N GLY A 35 5.88 9.28 13.36
CA GLY A 35 6.02 9.30 14.81
C GLY A 35 5.93 7.94 15.49
N SER A 36 5.28 6.96 14.84
CA SER A 36 5.15 5.60 15.37
C SER A 36 6.28 4.67 14.90
N VAL A 37 6.58 4.66 13.59
CA VAL A 37 7.51 3.70 12.98
C VAL A 37 8.83 4.32 12.51
N GLY A 38 8.96 5.65 12.51
CA GLY A 38 10.09 6.35 11.89
C GLY A 38 10.12 6.09 10.39
N GLU A 39 11.31 5.79 9.86
CA GLU A 39 11.52 5.41 8.45
C GLU A 39 11.44 3.89 8.23
N ARG A 40 10.90 3.13 9.20
CA ARG A 40 10.84 1.66 9.15
C ARG A 40 9.64 1.18 8.33
N ILE A 41 9.68 1.51 7.04
CA ILE A 41 8.70 1.09 6.03
C ILE A 41 9.50 0.36 4.94
N TYR A 42 9.16 -0.90 4.67
CA TYR A 42 9.94 -1.77 3.79
C TYR A 42 9.05 -2.49 2.79
N ASP A 43 9.52 -2.66 1.56
CA ASP A 43 8.96 -3.69 0.68
C ASP A 43 9.35 -5.09 1.20
N ASN A 44 10.66 -5.36 1.27
CA ASN A 44 11.20 -6.57 1.89
C ASN A 44 11.97 -6.24 3.19
N PRO A 45 11.43 -6.53 4.39
CA PRO A 45 12.07 -6.18 5.65
C PRO A 45 13.35 -7.00 5.89
N PRO A 46 14.43 -6.41 6.44
CA PRO A 46 15.61 -7.16 6.82
C PRO A 46 15.33 -8.08 8.03
N VAL A 47 16.15 -9.13 8.21
CA VAL A 47 15.96 -10.22 9.20
C VAL A 47 15.79 -9.76 10.67
N LYS A 48 16.13 -8.51 11.01
CA LYS A 48 16.05 -7.97 12.39
C LYS A 48 15.59 -6.52 12.42
N VAL A 49 14.36 -6.26 12.01
CA VAL A 49 13.75 -4.91 12.10
C VAL A 49 13.35 -4.60 13.55
N PRO A 50 13.72 -3.44 14.11
CA PRO A 50 13.16 -2.97 15.36
C PRO A 50 11.66 -2.67 15.23
N TYR A 51 10.85 -3.11 16.21
CA TYR A 51 9.42 -2.79 16.27
C TYR A 51 9.17 -1.37 16.81
N PRO A 52 8.05 -0.73 16.43
CA PRO A 52 7.13 -1.15 15.37
C PRO A 52 7.65 -0.76 13.98
N TYR A 53 7.21 -1.48 12.96
CA TYR A 53 7.54 -1.22 11.55
C TYR A 53 6.37 -1.56 10.63
N ILE A 54 6.46 -1.11 9.38
CA ILE A 54 5.52 -1.43 8.30
C ILE A 54 6.27 -2.24 7.24
N SER A 55 5.61 -3.24 6.66
CA SER A 55 6.01 -3.81 5.38
C SER A 55 4.91 -3.69 4.33
N LEU A 56 5.30 -3.67 3.05
CA LEU A 56 4.35 -3.80 1.96
C LEU A 56 4.06 -5.29 1.77
N GLY A 57 2.79 -5.64 1.91
CA GLY A 57 2.31 -6.99 1.70
C GLY A 57 2.09 -7.27 0.21
N PRO A 58 1.39 -8.36 -0.12
CA PRO A 58 1.03 -8.68 -1.49
C PRO A 58 0.28 -7.54 -2.19
N SER A 59 0.53 -7.43 -3.49
CA SER A 59 -0.17 -6.51 -4.39
C SER A 59 -0.80 -7.26 -5.56
N GLN A 60 -1.81 -6.65 -6.16
CA GLN A 60 -2.51 -7.15 -7.34
C GLN A 60 -2.89 -5.97 -8.23
N VAL A 61 -2.74 -6.14 -9.53
CA VAL A 61 -3.25 -5.21 -10.56
C VAL A 61 -4.33 -5.94 -11.34
N LEU A 62 -5.45 -5.27 -11.56
CA LEU A 62 -6.55 -5.74 -12.39
C LEU A 62 -6.74 -4.75 -13.54
N ASP A 63 -6.64 -5.25 -14.77
CA ASP A 63 -6.91 -4.46 -15.98
C ASP A 63 -8.42 -4.23 -16.08
N ASP A 64 -8.85 -2.97 -16.04
CA ASP A 64 -10.26 -2.59 -16.27
C ASP A 64 -10.46 -2.05 -17.69
N ASP A 65 -10.28 -2.93 -18.68
CA ASP A 65 -10.47 -2.61 -20.11
C ASP A 65 -11.95 -2.45 -20.52
N ALA A 66 -12.90 -2.41 -19.57
CA ALA A 66 -14.32 -2.60 -19.86
C ALA A 66 -15.03 -1.36 -20.46
N ASP A 67 -14.53 -0.13 -20.28
CA ASP A 67 -15.31 1.09 -20.55
C ASP A 67 -14.59 2.20 -21.36
N CYS A 68 -13.67 1.83 -22.26
CA CYS A 68 -12.95 2.78 -23.16
C CYS A 68 -12.07 3.83 -22.45
N ILE A 69 -11.77 3.63 -21.16
CA ILE A 69 -10.79 4.40 -20.38
C ILE A 69 -9.73 3.39 -19.94
N ALA A 70 -8.46 3.68 -20.21
CA ALA A 70 -7.36 2.81 -19.79
C ALA A 70 -7.08 3.05 -18.30
N ALA A 71 -7.82 2.35 -17.44
CA ALA A 71 -7.66 2.45 -16.00
C ALA A 71 -7.26 1.10 -15.40
N GLU A 72 -6.35 1.14 -14.44
CA GLU A 72 -5.91 -0.01 -13.66
C GLU A 72 -6.47 0.07 -12.24
N GLU A 73 -7.01 -1.04 -11.78
CA GLU A 73 -7.38 -1.21 -10.38
C GLU A 73 -6.25 -1.93 -9.63
N HIS A 74 -5.60 -1.21 -8.73
CA HIS A 74 -4.53 -1.71 -7.88
C HIS A 74 -5.06 -2.06 -6.49
N HIS A 75 -4.69 -3.23 -6.00
CA HIS A 75 -4.82 -3.61 -4.61
C HIS A 75 -3.43 -3.72 -3.98
N GLN A 76 -3.25 -3.05 -2.84
CA GLN A 76 -2.02 -3.11 -2.06
C GLN A 76 -2.36 -3.44 -0.60
N GLN A 77 -1.77 -4.52 -0.09
CA GLN A 77 -1.77 -4.78 1.35
C GLN A 77 -0.63 -4.02 2.03
N ILE A 78 -0.91 -3.42 3.19
CA ILE A 78 0.09 -2.82 4.06
C ILE A 78 0.05 -3.56 5.41
N ASP A 79 1.20 -4.10 5.79
CA ASP A 79 1.37 -4.88 7.01
C ASP A 79 2.00 -4.03 8.11
N VAL A 80 1.39 -4.05 9.29
CA VAL A 80 1.83 -3.31 10.48
C VAL A 80 2.29 -4.29 11.53
N TRP A 81 3.53 -4.15 11.98
CA TRP A 81 4.14 -5.09 12.91
C TRP A 81 4.45 -4.41 14.24
N THR A 82 3.94 -4.97 15.34
CA THR A 82 4.20 -4.46 16.70
C THR A 82 4.60 -5.59 17.64
N ASN A 83 5.44 -5.28 18.63
CA ASN A 83 5.84 -6.21 19.69
C ASN A 83 5.56 -5.58 21.06
N GLU A 84 4.28 -5.59 21.44
CA GLU A 84 3.78 -5.06 22.72
C GLU A 84 3.21 -6.19 23.59
N GLY A 85 3.86 -7.35 23.59
CA GLY A 85 3.34 -8.53 24.31
C GLY A 85 2.03 -9.05 23.71
N ALA A 86 1.91 -9.03 22.37
CA ALA A 86 0.71 -9.34 21.58
C ALA A 86 -0.49 -8.38 21.82
N ALA A 87 -0.28 -7.27 22.55
CA ALA A 87 -1.31 -6.25 22.70
C ALA A 87 -1.58 -5.56 21.36
N LYS A 88 -2.83 -5.61 20.90
CA LYS A 88 -3.24 -5.02 19.62
C LYS A 88 -3.43 -3.50 19.66
N ARG A 89 -3.18 -2.84 20.79
CA ARG A 89 -3.47 -1.39 20.96
C ARG A 89 -2.55 -0.54 20.08
N GLY A 90 -1.23 -0.71 20.17
CA GLY A 90 -0.28 0.00 19.31
C GLY A 90 -0.52 -0.31 17.83
N CYS A 91 -0.71 -1.59 17.51
CA CYS A 91 -1.03 -2.05 16.15
C CYS A 91 -2.26 -1.33 15.57
N LYS A 92 -3.39 -1.31 16.29
CA LYS A 92 -4.63 -0.62 15.87
C LYS A 92 -4.41 0.88 15.66
N ALA A 93 -3.62 1.52 16.52
CA ALA A 93 -3.32 2.95 16.40
C ALA A 93 -2.55 3.24 15.10
N ILE A 94 -1.59 2.39 14.75
CA ILE A 94 -0.81 2.51 13.51
C ILE A 94 -1.69 2.20 12.28
N CYS A 95 -2.51 1.14 12.29
CA CYS A 95 -3.46 0.88 11.20
C CYS A 95 -4.40 2.06 10.96
N GLN A 96 -4.86 2.71 12.04
CA GLN A 96 -5.69 3.91 11.93
C GLN A 96 -4.93 5.11 11.35
N ALA A 97 -3.65 5.27 11.70
CA ALA A 97 -2.79 6.31 11.12
C ALA A 97 -2.56 6.07 9.62
N VAL A 98 -2.21 4.84 9.22
CA VAL A 98 -2.09 4.44 7.81
C VAL A 98 -3.39 4.72 7.05
N LYS A 99 -4.55 4.34 7.60
CA LYS A 99 -5.84 4.66 6.97
C LYS A 99 -6.04 6.16 6.76
N LYS A 100 -5.71 6.99 7.75
CA LYS A 100 -5.85 8.45 7.65
C LYS A 100 -4.89 9.06 6.64
N ALA A 101 -3.69 8.51 6.52
CA ALA A 101 -2.67 8.99 5.58
C ALA A 101 -3.04 8.70 4.12
N LEU A 102 -3.73 7.58 3.86
CA LEU A 102 -3.96 7.10 2.49
C LEU A 102 -5.40 7.22 1.99
N HIS A 103 -6.42 7.10 2.84
CA HIS A 103 -7.81 7.08 2.38
C HIS A 103 -8.24 8.45 1.85
N GLY A 104 -8.46 8.55 0.54
CA GLY A 104 -8.80 9.80 -0.16
C GLY A 104 -7.62 10.77 -0.28
N ALA A 105 -6.38 10.29 -0.15
CA ALA A 105 -5.19 11.13 -0.30
C ALA A 105 -4.96 11.53 -1.77
N GLU A 106 -4.45 12.74 -1.97
CA GLU A 106 -3.91 13.16 -3.27
C GLU A 106 -2.47 12.65 -3.36
N LEU A 107 -2.24 11.67 -4.24
CA LEU A 107 -0.92 11.09 -4.48
C LEU A 107 -0.42 11.50 -5.86
N GLU A 108 0.77 12.07 -5.90
CA GLU A 108 1.49 12.38 -7.13
C GLU A 108 2.28 11.14 -7.57
N LEU A 109 2.12 10.75 -8.83
CA LEU A 109 2.87 9.65 -9.44
C LEU A 109 3.87 10.20 -10.46
N ASP A 110 5.02 9.55 -10.59
CA ASP A 110 5.96 9.85 -11.67
C ASP A 110 5.40 9.45 -13.05
N GLU A 111 4.48 8.48 -13.08
CA GLU A 111 3.76 8.01 -14.27
C GLU A 111 2.32 7.60 -13.90
N GLY A 112 1.36 7.96 -14.76
CA GLY A 112 -0.07 7.80 -14.51
C GLY A 112 -0.65 8.85 -13.53
N ALA A 113 -1.92 8.70 -13.18
CA ALA A 113 -2.61 9.57 -12.23
C ALA A 113 -3.54 8.78 -11.31
N VAL A 114 -3.44 9.00 -9.98
CA VAL A 114 -4.38 8.40 -9.02
C VAL A 114 -5.73 9.12 -9.13
N VAL A 115 -6.73 8.40 -9.64
CA VAL A 115 -8.12 8.87 -9.70
C VAL A 115 -8.81 8.68 -8.34
N LEU A 116 -8.47 7.58 -7.66
CA LEU A 116 -9.03 7.21 -6.37
C LEU A 116 -7.98 6.43 -5.58
N ILE A 117 -7.90 6.68 -4.29
CA ILE A 117 -7.26 5.77 -3.34
C ILE A 117 -8.14 5.63 -2.10
N GLU A 118 -8.40 4.39 -1.71
CA GLU A 118 -9.24 4.08 -0.56
C GLU A 118 -8.65 2.94 0.26
N VAL A 119 -8.62 3.14 1.58
CA VAL A 119 -8.48 2.00 2.51
C VAL A 119 -9.83 1.32 2.67
N THR A 120 -9.98 0.12 2.09
CA THR A 120 -11.22 -0.66 2.07
C THR A 120 -11.56 -1.21 3.45
N ASP A 121 -10.56 -1.76 4.13
CA ASP A 121 -10.66 -2.28 5.49
C ASP A 121 -9.28 -2.38 6.16
N TRP A 122 -9.30 -2.64 7.45
CA TRP A 122 -8.11 -3.07 8.17
C TRP A 122 -8.48 -3.92 9.37
N GLN A 123 -7.56 -4.79 9.79
CA GLN A 123 -7.69 -5.67 10.94
C GLN A 123 -6.39 -5.74 11.73
N ALA A 124 -6.48 -6.08 13.01
CA ALA A 124 -5.32 -6.40 13.85
C ALA A 124 -5.51 -7.83 14.38
N VAL A 125 -4.61 -8.72 13.98
CA VAL A 125 -4.66 -10.16 14.25
C VAL A 125 -3.49 -10.56 15.15
N ASP A 126 -3.59 -11.77 15.70
CA ASP A 126 -2.46 -12.41 16.37
C ASP A 126 -1.52 -12.98 15.31
N ASP A 127 -0.22 -12.93 15.59
CA ASP A 127 0.79 -13.57 14.76
C ASP A 127 1.17 -14.95 15.34
N PRO A 128 1.61 -15.93 14.52
CA PRO A 128 2.14 -17.18 15.03
C PRO A 128 3.36 -17.02 15.94
N GLU A 129 4.15 -15.94 15.75
CA GLU A 129 5.22 -15.58 16.67
C GLU A 129 4.67 -14.94 17.95
N GLU A 130 5.12 -15.46 19.09
CA GLU A 130 4.72 -14.93 20.39
C GLU A 130 5.08 -13.45 20.52
N PHE A 131 4.20 -12.70 21.18
CA PHE A 131 4.32 -11.27 21.47
C PHE A 131 4.16 -10.32 20.28
N ILE A 132 4.04 -10.84 19.06
CA ILE A 132 3.81 -10.03 17.87
C ILE A 132 2.30 -9.85 17.62
N ALA A 133 1.90 -8.63 17.28
CA ALA A 133 0.60 -8.36 16.70
C ALA A 133 0.80 -7.82 15.27
N HIS A 134 0.01 -8.36 14.35
CA HIS A 134 0.05 -8.06 12.91
C HIS A 134 -1.21 -7.32 12.50
N GLY A 135 -1.03 -6.13 11.92
CA GLY A 135 -2.10 -5.34 11.34
C GLY A 135 -2.08 -5.50 9.83
N ILE A 136 -3.24 -5.68 9.23
CA ILE A 136 -3.41 -5.82 7.78
C ILE A 136 -4.31 -4.68 7.34
N VAL A 137 -3.81 -3.81 6.47
CA VAL A 137 -4.55 -2.69 5.89
C VAL A 137 -4.67 -2.91 4.40
N ASN A 138 -5.89 -3.00 3.89
CA ASN A 138 -6.14 -3.20 2.46
C ASN A 138 -6.41 -1.86 1.79
N VAL A 139 -5.63 -1.55 0.76
CA VAL A 139 -5.74 -0.34 -0.05
C VAL A 139 -6.17 -0.73 -1.46
N ARG A 140 -7.13 0.00 -2.00
CA ARG A 140 -7.54 -0.04 -3.41
C ARG A 140 -7.23 1.32 -4.03
N ALA A 141 -6.65 1.33 -5.22
CA ALA A 141 -6.43 2.54 -5.99
C ALA A 141 -6.88 2.34 -7.43
N LEU A 142 -7.42 3.39 -8.03
CA LEU A 142 -7.69 3.48 -9.46
C LEU A 142 -6.67 4.43 -10.07
N VAL A 143 -5.92 3.96 -11.05
CA VAL A 143 -4.87 4.72 -11.74
C VAL A 143 -5.23 4.84 -13.22
N ASP A 144 -5.18 6.05 -13.75
CA ASP A 144 -5.30 6.34 -15.19
C ASP A 144 -3.89 6.42 -15.80
N GLY A 145 -3.71 5.83 -16.99
CA GLY A 145 -2.41 5.69 -17.68
C GLY A 145 -2.00 6.85 -18.59
#